data_AF-A0A963ETX8-F1
#
_entry.id   AF-A0A963ETX8-F1
#
_cell.length_a   1.000
_cell.length_b   1.000
_cell.length_c   1.000
_cell.angle_alpha   90.00
_cell.angle_beta   90.00
_cell.angle_gamma   90.00
#
_symmetry.space_group_name_H-M   'P 1'
#
loop_
_entity.id
_entity.type
_entity.pdbx_description
1 polymer ?
#
loop_
_entity_poly.entity_id
_entity_poly.type
_entity_poly.pdbx_seq_one_letter_code
_entity_poly.pdbx_strand_id
1 'polypeptide(L)'
;MREQLKARELHDSAGLAELNSLREEFDSLQRSDENYREALADAERERQRLREQVEEQRGEAQRLERALNISREELEKVEERRRSQVEQRQQLEAQVEALQNQLTGLHDNQDTFATDLRGSAMDPGVRGAARRNSLLAAVIAAVGTFLAAEAISLMRGNGELITGMAGERWVDSEAVFAPVAERQVVRRQLDLGAATVSPTATEHLAALDPMKQPALPVSSGPVSGTTLRDPLRNGASGPVMVKILGGKFNMGQNRNQLVTDERPQHRVEIAGFALGKFEVTFDEYLLFARATGREMPSDQGWGRGQRPVVDVSWKDATAYTLWLSAQTGRSYRLPTEAEWEYAAGGGEASFFWWGYALGENRASCFDCGSRWDGVSTAPVGSFPANPHALHDTAGNVLEWVADCYHENYQGAPLDGSAWQERDCTQRVARGGAYNKPGDSLHTTRRFHFQPNSRLPILGFRVARDLE
;
A
#
# COMPACT_ATOMS: atom_id res chain seq x y z
N MET A 1 -78.74 11.85 -5.89
CA MET A 1 -78.87 10.63 -6.72
C MET A 1 -79.64 9.50 -6.03
N ARG A 2 -79.21 8.95 -4.86
CA ARG A 2 -80.02 7.96 -4.10
C ARG A 2 -81.46 8.41 -3.80
N GLU A 3 -81.65 9.68 -3.47
CA GLU A 3 -82.98 10.30 -3.28
C GLU A 3 -83.78 10.43 -4.59
N GLN A 4 -83.11 10.64 -5.74
CA GLN A 4 -83.75 10.69 -7.06
C GLN A 4 -84.09 9.29 -7.62
N LEU A 5 -83.31 8.28 -7.25
CA LEU A 5 -83.53 6.86 -7.60
C LEU A 5 -84.80 6.30 -6.93
N LYS A 6 -85.06 6.66 -5.67
CA LYS A 6 -86.30 6.26 -4.95
C LYS A 6 -87.59 6.86 -5.52
N ALA A 7 -87.51 8.03 -6.17
CA ALA A 7 -88.69 8.73 -6.68
C ALA A 7 -89.17 8.21 -8.05
N ARG A 8 -88.32 7.49 -8.82
CA ARG A 8 -88.61 7.03 -10.20
C ARG A 8 -89.11 5.57 -10.30
N GLU A 9 -89.12 4.80 -9.21
CA GLU A 9 -89.54 3.38 -9.21
C GLU A 9 -91.06 3.15 -9.44
N LEU A 10 -91.90 4.19 -9.46
CA LEU A 10 -93.36 4.04 -9.42
C LEU A 10 -94.11 4.17 -10.77
N HIS A 11 -93.50 4.58 -11.89
CA HIS A 11 -94.22 4.67 -13.17
C HIS A 11 -93.35 4.39 -14.42
N ASP A 12 -93.82 3.41 -15.20
CA ASP A 12 -93.51 3.13 -16.61
C ASP A 12 -92.20 2.37 -16.96
N SER A 13 -92.30 1.45 -17.92
CA SER A 13 -91.26 0.52 -18.39
C SER A 13 -90.03 1.21 -19.01
N ALA A 14 -90.22 2.43 -19.52
CA ALA A 14 -89.12 3.29 -19.99
C ALA A 14 -88.25 3.81 -18.83
N GLY A 15 -88.82 4.02 -17.63
CA GLY A 15 -88.10 4.50 -16.46
C GLY A 15 -87.14 3.46 -15.87
N LEU A 16 -87.42 2.17 -16.03
CA LEU A 16 -86.57 1.07 -15.56
C LEU A 16 -85.25 0.95 -16.35
N ALA A 17 -85.26 1.21 -17.66
CA ALA A 17 -84.05 1.20 -18.48
C ALA A 17 -83.12 2.37 -18.12
N GLU A 18 -83.69 3.56 -17.91
CA GLU A 18 -82.95 4.75 -17.49
C GLU A 18 -82.40 4.60 -16.06
N LEU A 19 -83.15 3.95 -15.16
CA LEU A 19 -82.69 3.60 -13.80
C LEU A 19 -81.53 2.61 -13.80
N ASN A 20 -81.56 1.59 -14.66
CA ASN A 20 -80.46 0.63 -14.78
C ASN A 20 -79.20 1.30 -15.34
N SER A 21 -79.34 2.17 -16.36
CA SER A 21 -78.22 2.96 -16.91
C SER A 21 -77.58 3.85 -15.84
N LEU A 22 -78.38 4.57 -15.05
CA LEU A 22 -77.87 5.42 -13.97
C LEU A 22 -77.20 4.62 -12.84
N ARG A 23 -77.67 3.38 -12.59
CA ARG A 23 -77.05 2.48 -11.61
C ARG A 23 -75.69 1.99 -12.09
N GLU A 24 -75.58 1.62 -13.37
CA GLU A 24 -74.29 1.23 -13.98
C GLU A 24 -73.29 2.39 -14.00
N GLU A 25 -73.74 3.62 -14.29
CA GLU A 25 -72.91 4.82 -14.20
C GLU A 25 -72.45 5.09 -12.76
N PHE A 26 -73.34 4.94 -11.77
CA PHE A 26 -72.97 5.09 -10.36
C PHE A 26 -71.95 4.03 -9.92
N ASP A 27 -72.17 2.77 -10.26
CA ASP A 27 -71.25 1.67 -9.94
C ASP A 27 -69.89 1.82 -10.66
N SER A 28 -69.88 2.43 -11.84
CA SER A 28 -68.66 2.82 -12.57
C SER A 28 -67.92 3.96 -11.86
N LEU A 29 -68.64 5.00 -11.44
CA LEU A 29 -68.07 6.12 -10.68
C LEU A 29 -67.52 5.68 -9.33
N GLN A 30 -68.20 4.77 -8.61
CA GLN A 30 -67.69 4.22 -7.36
C GLN A 30 -66.38 3.44 -7.55
N ARG A 31 -66.29 2.61 -8.60
CA ARG A 31 -65.04 1.91 -8.94
C ARG A 31 -63.92 2.88 -9.31
N SER A 32 -64.23 3.94 -10.05
CA SER A 32 -63.23 4.97 -10.39
C SER A 32 -62.74 5.72 -9.15
N ASP A 33 -63.63 6.06 -8.21
CA ASP A 33 -63.28 6.73 -6.95
C ASP A 33 -62.39 5.84 -6.06
N GLU A 34 -62.65 4.53 -6.03
CA GLU A 34 -61.81 3.56 -5.32
C GLU A 34 -60.41 3.45 -5.94
N ASN A 35 -60.31 3.36 -7.28
CA ASN A 35 -59.03 3.37 -7.99
C ASN A 35 -58.24 4.67 -7.75
N TYR A 36 -58.89 5.83 -7.70
CA TYR A 36 -58.23 7.09 -7.40
C TYR A 36 -57.72 7.16 -5.97
N ARG A 37 -58.46 6.60 -4.99
CA ARG A 37 -57.99 6.53 -3.60
C ARG A 37 -56.77 5.62 -3.46
N GLU A 38 -56.75 4.49 -4.16
CA GLU A 38 -55.61 3.58 -4.15
C GLU A 38 -54.37 4.23 -4.79
N ALA A 39 -54.52 4.86 -5.96
CA ALA A 39 -53.45 5.59 -6.63
C ALA A 39 -52.90 6.75 -5.77
N LEU A 40 -53.76 7.45 -5.04
CA LEU A 40 -53.35 8.51 -4.12
C LEU A 40 -52.54 7.93 -2.94
N ALA A 41 -52.97 6.80 -2.38
CA ALA A 41 -52.25 6.13 -1.31
C ALA A 41 -50.86 5.62 -1.76
N ASP A 42 -50.75 5.11 -2.99
CA ASP A 42 -49.47 4.75 -3.60
C ASP A 42 -48.55 5.96 -3.80
N ALA A 43 -49.10 7.07 -4.32
CA ALA A 43 -48.34 8.30 -4.50
C ALA A 43 -47.84 8.87 -3.16
N GLU A 44 -48.62 8.75 -2.09
CA GLU A 44 -48.20 9.15 -0.74
C GLU A 44 -47.10 8.26 -0.18
N ARG A 45 -47.18 6.93 -0.38
CA ARG A 45 -46.11 5.99 -0.02
C ARG A 45 -44.80 6.31 -0.74
N GLU A 46 -44.88 6.57 -2.04
CA GLU A 46 -43.71 6.89 -2.85
C GLU A 46 -43.10 8.23 -2.44
N ARG A 47 -43.93 9.25 -2.18
CA ARG A 47 -43.48 10.54 -1.65
C ARG A 47 -42.77 10.39 -0.31
N GLN A 48 -43.23 9.49 0.56
CA GLN A 48 -42.58 9.22 1.85
C GLN A 48 -41.21 8.55 1.65
N ARG A 49 -41.11 7.53 0.79
CA ARG A 49 -39.83 6.90 0.45
C ARG A 49 -38.81 7.89 -0.11
N LEU A 50 -39.24 8.75 -1.03
CA LEU A 50 -38.37 9.78 -1.60
C LEU A 50 -37.89 10.79 -0.55
N ARG A 51 -38.75 11.14 0.43
CA ARG A 51 -38.33 12.01 1.55
C ARG A 51 -37.27 11.36 2.43
N GLU A 52 -37.42 10.06 2.72
CA GLU A 52 -36.44 9.30 3.49
C GLU A 52 -35.09 9.24 2.76
N GLN A 53 -35.10 8.98 1.44
CA GLN A 53 -33.89 8.99 0.61
C GLN A 53 -33.21 10.37 0.57
N VAL A 54 -33.97 11.46 0.49
CA VAL A 54 -33.41 12.83 0.50
C VAL A 54 -32.76 13.14 1.85
N GLU A 55 -33.37 12.75 2.97
CA GLU A 55 -32.76 12.96 4.29
C GLU A 55 -31.50 12.09 4.49
N GLU A 56 -31.49 10.86 3.97
CA GLU A 56 -30.29 10.01 3.97
C GLU A 56 -29.14 10.65 3.17
N GLN A 57 -29.40 11.08 1.93
CA GLN A 57 -28.44 11.77 1.08
C GLN A 57 -27.93 13.07 1.72
N ARG A 58 -28.81 13.81 2.39
CA ARG A 58 -28.44 15.03 3.13
C ARG A 58 -27.53 14.71 4.31
N GLY A 59 -27.78 13.61 5.01
CA GLY A 59 -26.93 13.10 6.08
C GLY A 59 -25.53 12.72 5.57
N GLU A 60 -25.45 12.07 4.41
CA GLU A 60 -24.18 11.74 3.75
C GLU A 60 -23.42 12.99 3.30
N ALA A 61 -24.09 13.94 2.66
CA ALA A 61 -23.48 15.20 2.24
C ALA A 61 -22.86 15.96 3.43
N GLN A 62 -23.56 16.02 4.56
CA GLN A 62 -23.03 16.63 5.79
C GLN A 62 -21.84 15.86 6.37
N ARG A 63 -21.80 14.53 6.24
CA ARG A 63 -20.64 13.73 6.66
C ARG A 63 -19.42 14.01 5.78
N LEU A 64 -19.61 14.10 4.46
CA LEU A 64 -18.57 14.44 3.51
C LEU A 64 -18.02 15.85 3.74
N GLU A 65 -18.91 16.83 3.96
CA GLU A 65 -18.51 18.21 4.24
C GLU A 65 -17.66 18.31 5.52
N ARG A 66 -18.04 17.59 6.59
CA ARG A 66 -17.22 17.50 7.80
C ARG A 66 -15.84 16.89 7.53
N ALA A 67 -15.79 15.79 6.78
CA ALA A 67 -14.52 15.14 6.44
C ALA A 67 -13.60 16.04 5.60
N LEU A 68 -14.17 16.82 4.66
CA LEU A 68 -13.43 17.75 3.84
C LEU A 68 -12.84 18.91 4.67
N ASN A 69 -13.60 19.43 5.64
CA ASN A 69 -13.11 20.47 6.54
C ASN A 69 -11.96 19.97 7.42
N ILE A 70 -12.07 18.76 7.99
CA ILE A 70 -10.99 18.12 8.76
C ILE A 70 -9.74 17.95 7.89
N SER A 71 -9.90 17.47 6.66
CA SER A 71 -8.79 17.27 5.72
C SER A 71 -8.09 18.59 5.37
N ARG A 72 -8.86 19.69 5.24
CA ARG A 72 -8.32 21.03 4.98
C ARG A 72 -7.52 21.57 6.16
N GLU A 73 -8.03 21.41 7.38
CA GLU A 73 -7.32 21.80 8.60
C GLU A 73 -5.99 21.03 8.76
N GLU A 74 -5.99 19.72 8.47
CA GLU A 74 -4.76 18.92 8.51
C GLU A 74 -3.75 19.34 7.43
N LEU A 75 -4.22 19.71 6.23
CA LEU A 75 -3.35 20.23 5.19
C LEU A 75 -2.67 21.54 5.62
N GLU A 76 -3.41 22.45 6.25
CA GLU A 76 -2.86 23.70 6.78
C GLU A 76 -1.76 23.42 7.84
N LYS A 77 -1.98 22.46 8.75
CA LYS A 77 -0.96 22.05 9.72
C LYS A 77 0.28 21.44 9.07
N VAL A 78 0.12 20.66 8.01
CA VAL A 78 1.25 20.10 7.25
C VAL A 78 2.04 21.21 6.57
N GLU A 79 1.36 22.19 5.96
CA GLU A 79 2.02 23.33 5.34
C GLU A 79 2.78 24.20 6.34
N GLU A 80 2.23 24.43 7.54
CA GLU A 80 2.92 25.14 8.62
C GLU A 80 4.18 24.40 9.09
N ARG A 81 4.10 23.08 9.31
CA ARG A 81 5.27 22.24 9.63
C ARG A 81 6.34 22.33 8.55
N ARG A 82 5.94 22.30 7.27
CA ARG A 82 6.86 22.45 6.13
C ARG A 82 7.55 23.82 6.14
N ARG A 83 6.81 24.91 6.42
CA ARG A 83 7.40 26.25 6.53
C ARG A 83 8.42 26.32 7.67
N SER A 84 8.09 25.78 8.84
CA SER A 84 9.01 25.73 9.98
C SER A 84 10.28 24.93 9.68
N GLN A 85 10.17 23.78 9.01
CA GLN A 85 11.33 22.99 8.58
C GLN A 85 12.21 23.74 7.58
N VAL A 86 11.61 24.48 6.64
CA VAL A 86 12.37 25.32 5.69
C VAL A 86 13.12 26.44 6.41
N GLU A 87 12.50 27.10 7.40
CA GLU A 87 13.15 28.12 8.21
C GLU A 87 14.31 27.56 9.05
N GLN A 88 14.12 26.40 9.69
CA GLN A 88 15.19 25.72 10.43
C GLN A 88 16.35 25.34 9.51
N ARG A 89 16.05 24.86 8.30
CA ARG A 89 17.06 24.54 7.29
C ARG A 89 17.86 25.78 6.87
N GLN A 90 17.20 26.91 6.64
CA GLN A 90 17.87 28.17 6.30
C GLN A 90 18.77 28.66 7.45
N GLN A 91 18.34 28.52 8.70
CA GLN A 91 19.17 28.86 9.85
C GLN A 91 20.41 27.98 9.95
N LEU A 92 20.28 26.68 9.70
CA LEU A 92 21.39 25.74 9.69
C LEU A 92 22.37 26.06 8.54
N GLU A 93 21.85 26.33 7.33
CA GLU A 93 22.66 26.76 6.19
C GLU A 93 23.49 28.02 6.53
N ALA A 94 22.87 29.02 7.17
CA ALA A 94 23.58 30.24 7.60
C ALA A 94 24.66 29.97 8.66
N GLN A 95 24.42 29.04 9.59
CA GLN A 95 25.44 28.65 10.58
C GLN A 95 26.63 27.92 9.94
N VAL A 96 26.37 27.04 8.98
CA VAL A 96 27.41 26.35 8.22
C VAL A 96 28.26 27.36 7.46
N GLU A 97 27.64 28.33 6.78
CA GLU A 97 28.36 29.40 6.07
C GLU A 97 29.20 30.27 7.02
N ALA A 98 28.67 30.62 8.20
CA ALA A 98 29.42 31.35 9.22
C ALA A 98 30.65 30.57 9.70
N LEU A 99 30.51 29.26 9.93
CA LEU A 99 31.63 28.38 10.32
C LEU A 99 32.67 28.28 9.20
N GLN A 100 32.24 28.17 7.94
CA GLN A 100 33.14 28.18 6.79
C GLN A 100 33.94 29.48 6.70
N ASN A 101 33.31 30.63 6.90
CA ASN A 101 33.97 31.93 6.91
C ASN A 101 34.98 32.07 8.06
N GLN A 102 34.67 31.55 9.26
CA GLN A 102 35.62 31.50 10.37
C GLN A 102 36.83 30.61 10.04
N LEU A 103 36.61 29.47 9.38
CA LEU A 103 37.69 28.55 8.98
C LEU A 103 38.62 29.21 7.94
N THR A 104 38.06 29.89 6.94
CA THR A 104 38.82 30.62 5.92
C THR A 104 39.66 31.75 6.54
N GLY A 105 39.08 32.50 7.49
CA GLY A 105 39.83 33.53 8.22
C GLY A 105 40.97 32.99 9.09
N LEU A 106 40.84 31.78 9.64
CA LEU A 106 41.94 31.09 10.33
C LEU A 106 43.04 30.65 9.35
N HIS A 107 42.68 30.26 8.12
CA HIS A 107 43.62 29.90 7.07
C HIS A 107 44.43 31.12 6.59
N ASP A 108 43.78 32.24 6.32
CA ASP A 108 44.43 33.47 5.88
C ASP A 108 45.39 34.04 6.95
N ASN A 109 44.99 33.98 8.23
CA ASN A 109 45.86 34.37 9.34
C ASN A 109 47.10 33.46 9.46
N GLN A 110 46.98 32.17 9.14
CA GLN A 110 48.13 31.26 9.10
C GLN A 110 49.07 31.55 7.93
N ASP A 111 48.54 31.88 6.74
CA ASP A 111 49.36 32.25 5.59
C ASP A 111 50.11 33.56 5.81
N THR A 112 49.48 34.52 6.49
CA THR A 112 50.11 35.79 6.92
C THR A 112 51.22 35.52 7.93
N PHE A 113 51.00 34.64 8.91
CA PHE A 113 52.03 34.19 9.86
C PHE A 113 53.17 33.43 9.18
N ALA A 114 52.87 32.60 8.18
CA ALA A 114 53.86 31.86 7.40
C ALA A 114 54.66 32.74 6.41
N THR A 115 54.12 33.90 6.01
CA THR A 115 54.86 34.91 5.23
C THR A 115 55.74 35.76 6.14
N ASP A 116 55.29 36.14 7.33
CA ASP A 116 56.13 36.81 8.34
C ASP A 116 57.30 35.92 8.81
N LEU A 117 57.07 34.62 8.95
CA LEU A 117 58.12 33.64 9.27
C LEU A 117 59.16 33.46 8.14
N ARG A 118 58.84 33.80 6.89
CA ARG A 118 59.78 33.74 5.76
C ARG A 118 60.71 34.96 5.68
N GLY A 119 60.41 36.04 6.40
CA GLY A 119 61.23 37.26 6.46
C GLY A 119 62.34 37.24 7.52
N SER A 120 62.27 36.34 8.52
CA SER A 120 63.26 36.27 9.60
C SER A 120 64.03 34.95 9.59
N ALA A 121 65.35 35.04 9.45
CA ALA A 121 66.25 33.90 9.60
C ALA A 121 66.20 33.37 11.05
N MET A 122 65.62 32.19 11.27
CA MET A 122 65.52 31.58 12.60
C MET A 122 65.78 30.07 12.66
N ASP A 123 66.15 29.67 13.89
CA ASP A 123 66.87 28.52 14.40
C ASP A 123 66.24 27.11 14.16
N PRO A 124 67.02 26.02 14.07
CA PRO A 124 66.53 24.67 13.73
C PRO A 124 65.51 24.07 14.71
N GLY A 125 65.45 24.54 15.96
CA GLY A 125 64.46 24.07 16.96
C GLY A 125 63.01 24.44 16.61
N VAL A 126 62.79 25.52 15.86
CA VAL A 126 61.45 26.02 15.51
C VAL A 126 60.84 25.26 14.31
N ARG A 127 61.66 24.59 13.50
CA ARG A 127 61.20 23.80 12.32
C ARG A 127 60.34 22.58 12.70
N GLY A 128 60.55 22.02 13.90
CA GLY A 128 59.76 20.91 14.41
C GLY A 128 58.35 21.32 14.85
N ALA A 129 58.19 22.52 15.40
CA ALA A 129 56.90 23.08 15.82
C ALA A 129 56.07 23.54 14.62
N ALA A 130 56.71 24.16 13.61
CA ALA A 130 56.04 24.59 12.38
C ALA A 130 55.46 23.41 11.58
N ARG A 131 56.17 22.27 11.51
CA ARG A 131 55.66 21.04 10.86
C ARG A 131 54.52 20.36 11.61
N ARG A 132 54.49 20.45 12.95
CA ARG A 132 53.39 19.91 13.76
C ARG A 132 52.13 20.77 13.63
N ASN A 133 52.26 22.09 13.57
CA ASN A 133 51.13 23.00 13.38
C ASN A 133 50.56 22.95 11.94
N SER A 134 51.39 22.69 10.92
CA SER A 134 50.90 22.50 9.54
C SER A 134 50.11 21.20 9.35
N LEU A 135 50.48 20.14 10.08
CA LEU A 135 49.73 18.87 10.10
C LEU A 135 48.38 19.01 10.81
N LEU A 136 48.35 19.75 11.92
CA LEU A 136 47.10 20.02 12.65
C LEU A 136 46.14 20.88 11.80
N ALA A 137 46.65 21.88 11.08
CA ALA A 137 45.87 22.71 10.16
C ALA A 137 45.31 21.93 8.95
N ALA A 138 46.10 21.02 8.38
CA ALA A 138 45.65 20.14 7.30
C ALA A 138 44.56 19.16 7.76
N VAL A 139 44.65 18.67 8.99
CA VAL A 139 43.60 17.81 9.59
C VAL A 139 42.33 18.61 9.88
N ILE A 140 42.44 19.84 10.39
CA ILE A 140 41.27 20.70 10.64
C ILE A 140 40.57 21.12 9.33
N ALA A 141 41.32 21.44 8.28
CA ALA A 141 40.77 21.76 6.96
C ALA A 141 40.14 20.52 6.28
N ALA A 142 40.75 19.34 6.41
CA ALA A 142 40.21 18.09 5.89
C ALA A 142 38.93 17.66 6.63
N VAL A 143 38.89 17.80 7.96
CA VAL A 143 37.70 17.51 8.77
C VAL A 143 36.59 18.54 8.51
N GLY A 144 36.94 19.83 8.37
CA GLY A 144 35.96 20.88 8.05
C GLY A 144 35.33 20.73 6.65
N THR A 145 36.11 20.31 5.65
CA THR A 145 35.61 20.04 4.29
C THR A 145 34.83 18.73 4.22
N PHE A 146 35.21 17.71 5.00
CA PHE A 146 34.45 16.45 5.11
C PHE A 146 33.11 16.66 5.82
N LEU A 147 33.09 17.42 6.92
CA LEU A 147 31.85 17.78 7.63
C LEU A 147 30.95 18.71 6.81
N ALA A 148 31.53 19.64 6.03
CA ALA A 148 30.75 20.46 5.09
C ALA A 148 30.22 19.65 3.91
N ALA A 149 30.98 18.67 3.39
CA ALA A 149 30.53 17.79 2.32
C ALA A 149 29.49 16.77 2.80
N GLU A 150 29.63 16.21 4.01
CA GLU A 150 28.60 15.38 4.64
C GLU A 150 27.36 16.19 5.00
N ALA A 151 27.49 17.42 5.51
CA ALA A 151 26.34 18.30 5.75
C ALA A 151 25.65 18.72 4.44
N ILE A 152 26.40 19.01 3.37
CA ILE A 152 25.82 19.30 2.05
C ILE A 152 25.24 18.03 1.40
N SER A 153 25.76 16.84 1.70
CA SER A 153 25.21 15.56 1.20
C SER A 153 23.98 15.10 1.99
N LEU A 154 23.94 15.35 3.31
CA LEU A 154 22.77 15.21 4.18
C LEU A 154 21.71 16.31 3.93
N MET A 155 22.09 17.44 3.31
CA MET A 155 21.16 18.52 2.93
C MET A 155 20.75 18.54 1.45
N ARG A 156 21.48 17.85 0.56
CA ARG A 156 21.10 17.63 -0.85
C ARG A 156 20.45 16.27 -1.10
N GLY A 157 20.55 15.34 -0.17
CA GLY A 157 19.73 14.14 -0.12
C GLY A 157 19.05 14.06 1.23
N ASN A 158 17.74 13.77 1.22
CA ASN A 158 16.99 13.22 2.34
C ASN A 158 16.43 14.24 3.33
N GLY A 159 15.19 14.67 3.08
CA GLY A 159 14.32 15.26 4.08
C GLY A 159 13.33 14.22 4.63
N GLU A 160 13.79 13.35 5.51
CA GLU A 160 13.03 13.04 6.73
C GLU A 160 13.27 14.23 7.70
N LEU A 161 12.41 14.67 8.63
CA LEU A 161 11.77 13.89 9.68
C LEU A 161 10.50 14.58 10.24
N ILE A 162 9.44 13.80 10.33
CA ILE A 162 8.70 13.41 11.55
C ILE A 162 8.41 14.49 12.61
N THR A 163 7.12 14.77 12.81
CA THR A 163 6.32 14.57 14.06
C THR A 163 5.05 15.42 13.95
N GLY A 164 3.82 14.97 14.19
CA GLY A 164 3.24 13.72 14.61
C GLY A 164 1.77 14.03 14.94
N MET A 165 0.87 13.07 14.70
CA MET A 165 -0.49 12.95 15.25
C MET A 165 -1.50 14.01 14.75
N ALA A 166 -2.76 13.71 14.41
CA ALA A 166 -3.62 12.56 14.64
C ALA A 166 -4.57 12.41 13.43
N GLY A 167 -5.00 11.18 13.18
CA GLY A 167 -5.76 10.85 11.99
C GLY A 167 -7.20 11.36 12.01
N GLU A 168 -7.78 11.44 10.82
CA GLU A 168 -9.17 11.09 10.57
C GLU A 168 -9.37 10.73 9.08
N ARG A 169 -9.84 9.49 8.88
CA ARG A 169 -10.62 8.92 7.75
C ARG A 169 -10.66 9.70 6.41
N TRP A 170 -10.04 9.11 5.39
CA TRP A 170 -10.39 9.39 3.99
C TRP A 170 -11.48 8.45 3.51
N VAL A 171 -12.53 9.06 2.97
CA VAL A 171 -13.64 8.44 2.25
C VAL A 171 -13.15 8.02 0.86
N ASP A 172 -13.63 6.86 0.38
CA ASP A 172 -13.45 6.38 -0.99
C ASP A 172 -13.73 7.50 -2.00
N SER A 173 -12.74 7.82 -2.85
CA SER A 173 -12.93 8.76 -3.97
C SER A 173 -12.42 8.14 -5.27
N GLU A 174 -13.38 7.61 -6.01
CA GLU A 174 -13.28 7.11 -7.38
C GLU A 174 -13.14 8.22 -8.44
N ALA A 175 -12.79 9.46 -8.10
CA ALA A 175 -12.92 10.59 -9.02
C ALA A 175 -11.83 11.67 -8.90
N VAL A 176 -10.59 11.39 -9.32
CA VAL A 176 -9.69 12.40 -9.92
C VAL A 176 -8.75 11.72 -10.92
N PHE A 177 -9.21 11.51 -12.16
CA PHE A 177 -8.31 11.32 -13.30
C PHE A 177 -8.41 12.55 -14.21
N ALA A 178 -7.32 13.31 -14.30
CA ALA A 178 -7.04 14.18 -15.43
C ALA A 178 -5.80 13.62 -16.16
N PRO A 179 -5.75 13.68 -17.51
CA PRO A 179 -4.79 12.91 -18.30
C PRO A 179 -3.36 13.41 -18.15
N VAL A 180 -2.44 12.45 -17.98
CA VAL A 180 -1.00 12.63 -18.03
C VAL A 180 -0.59 12.88 -19.48
N ALA A 181 -0.59 14.14 -19.89
CA ALA A 181 -0.10 14.54 -21.20
C ALA A 181 0.52 15.95 -21.17
N GLU A 182 1.55 16.18 -20.33
CA GLU A 182 2.39 17.40 -20.49
C GLU A 182 3.75 17.39 -19.75
N ARG A 183 4.44 16.24 -19.66
CA ARG A 183 5.82 16.18 -19.12
C ARG A 183 6.89 15.69 -20.10
N GLN A 184 6.63 15.72 -21.40
CA GLN A 184 7.60 15.30 -22.42
C GLN A 184 8.58 16.39 -22.91
N VAL A 185 8.60 17.60 -22.34
CA VAL A 185 9.46 18.69 -22.87
C VAL A 185 10.72 19.01 -22.04
N VAL A 186 10.90 18.46 -20.83
CA VAL A 186 12.06 18.82 -19.97
C VAL A 186 13.09 17.69 -19.80
N ARG A 187 13.17 16.75 -20.75
CA ARG A 187 14.18 15.66 -20.70
C ARG A 187 14.97 15.47 -22.00
N ARG A 188 15.20 16.57 -22.73
CA ARG A 188 16.09 16.66 -23.89
C ARG A 188 17.21 17.68 -23.68
N GLN A 189 17.86 17.63 -22.53
CA GLN A 189 19.14 18.30 -22.32
C GLN A 189 19.74 17.78 -21.01
N LEU A 190 20.38 16.61 -21.10
CA LEU A 190 21.45 16.12 -20.22
C LEU A 190 21.76 14.66 -20.61
N ASP A 191 21.93 14.42 -21.91
CA ASP A 191 22.70 13.29 -22.42
C ASP A 191 23.88 13.92 -23.15
N LEU A 192 25.00 14.08 -22.45
CA LEU A 192 26.35 14.24 -23.00
C LEU A 192 27.31 14.24 -21.80
N GLY A 193 27.97 13.10 -21.56
CA GLY A 193 29.08 13.02 -20.61
C GLY A 193 29.15 11.79 -19.71
N ALA A 194 28.72 10.61 -20.17
CA ALA A 194 29.17 9.36 -19.54
C ALA A 194 30.58 9.01 -20.08
N ALA A 195 31.60 9.11 -19.23
CA ALA A 195 32.89 8.49 -19.47
C ALA A 195 33.51 7.98 -18.15
N THR A 196 33.37 6.66 -17.97
CA THR A 196 34.39 5.71 -17.47
C THR A 196 35.20 6.06 -16.22
N VAL A 197 34.96 5.36 -15.11
CA VAL A 197 36.04 4.73 -14.31
C VAL A 197 35.52 3.41 -13.70
N SER A 198 36.37 2.39 -13.75
CA SER A 198 36.18 1.00 -13.28
C SER A 198 36.64 0.82 -11.81
N PRO A 199 36.43 -0.37 -11.21
CA PRO A 199 36.25 -0.56 -9.77
C PRO A 199 37.56 -0.85 -9.02
N THR A 200 37.68 -0.42 -7.76
CA THR A 200 38.51 -1.10 -6.74
C THR A 200 38.28 -0.50 -5.34
N ALA A 201 38.48 -1.35 -4.33
CA ALA A 201 38.54 -1.05 -2.90
C ALA A 201 37.21 -1.05 -2.11
N THR A 202 36.58 -2.22 -2.08
CA THR A 202 36.08 -2.80 -0.83
C THR A 202 37.26 -2.96 0.16
N GLU A 203 36.97 -2.90 1.45
CA GLU A 203 37.86 -3.14 2.62
C GLU A 203 38.54 -1.91 3.25
N HIS A 204 37.78 -1.18 4.07
CA HIS A 204 38.08 -0.96 5.49
C HIS A 204 37.15 0.14 6.03
N LEU A 205 36.19 -0.24 6.89
CA LEU A 205 35.66 0.53 8.01
C LEU A 205 34.57 -0.31 8.68
N ALA A 206 35.01 -1.44 9.22
CA ALA A 206 34.33 -2.04 10.35
C ALA A 206 34.64 -1.21 11.60
N ALA A 207 33.69 -1.24 12.54
CA ALA A 207 33.70 -0.64 13.87
C ALA A 207 33.29 0.84 13.93
N LEU A 208 32.01 1.08 14.24
CA LEU A 208 31.55 1.84 15.41
C LEU A 208 30.08 1.43 15.69
N ASP A 209 29.85 0.75 16.82
CA ASP A 209 28.55 0.32 17.35
C ASP A 209 27.65 1.54 17.73
N PRO A 210 26.39 1.60 17.27
CA PRO A 210 25.38 2.45 17.88
C PRO A 210 24.58 1.70 18.97
N MET A 211 24.22 2.45 20.00
CA MET A 211 23.67 2.01 21.28
C MET A 211 22.53 0.98 21.20
N LYS A 212 22.75 -0.12 21.92
CA LYS A 212 21.84 -1.24 22.16
C LYS A 212 20.63 -0.81 23.00
N GLN A 213 19.49 -0.59 22.35
CA GLN A 213 18.19 -0.68 23.04
C GLN A 213 17.94 -2.16 23.43
N PRO A 214 17.36 -2.45 24.60
CA PRO A 214 17.18 -3.82 25.05
C PRO A 214 16.17 -4.53 24.16
N ALA A 215 16.67 -5.38 23.26
CA ALA A 215 15.87 -6.37 22.57
C ALA A 215 15.16 -7.24 23.62
N LEU A 216 13.82 -7.24 23.59
CA LEU A 216 13.04 -8.31 24.20
C LEU A 216 13.55 -9.65 23.65
N PRO A 217 13.61 -10.71 24.47
CA PRO A 217 14.27 -11.95 24.08
C PRO A 217 13.64 -12.50 22.80
N VAL A 218 14.41 -12.44 21.72
CA VAL A 218 14.15 -13.15 20.47
C VAL A 218 14.09 -14.62 20.85
N SER A 219 12.89 -15.19 20.80
CA SER A 219 12.70 -16.64 20.86
C SER A 219 13.35 -17.22 19.61
N SER A 220 14.62 -17.59 19.75
CA SER A 220 15.43 -18.29 18.75
C SER A 220 14.93 -19.73 18.61
N GLY A 221 13.80 -19.89 17.93
CA GLY A 221 13.42 -21.14 17.27
C GLY A 221 14.05 -21.16 15.86
N PRO A 222 14.54 -22.30 15.37
CA PRO A 222 15.24 -22.36 14.09
C PRO A 222 14.23 -22.41 12.97
N VAL A 223 14.31 -21.58 11.92
CA VAL A 223 13.67 -21.96 10.66
C VAL A 223 14.53 -21.58 9.47
N SER A 224 15.46 -22.49 9.13
CA SER A 224 15.97 -22.61 7.77
C SER A 224 14.79 -22.86 6.82
N GLY A 225 14.39 -21.84 6.07
CA GLY A 225 13.46 -22.00 4.95
C GLY A 225 14.13 -22.83 3.86
N THR A 226 14.03 -24.15 3.96
CA THR A 226 14.49 -25.03 2.88
C THR A 226 13.67 -24.70 1.65
N THR A 227 14.34 -24.26 0.60
CA THR A 227 13.67 -23.95 -0.67
C THR A 227 13.37 -25.23 -1.44
N LEU A 228 12.29 -25.21 -2.21
CA LEU A 228 11.95 -26.28 -3.14
C LEU A 228 11.52 -25.68 -4.48
N ARG A 229 11.70 -26.45 -5.54
CA ARG A 229 11.32 -26.05 -6.90
C ARG A 229 10.92 -27.30 -7.68
N ASP A 230 9.65 -27.40 -8.04
CA ASP A 230 9.14 -28.54 -8.80
C ASP A 230 9.37 -28.32 -10.31
N PRO A 231 9.80 -29.35 -11.06
CA PRO A 231 9.92 -29.27 -12.51
C PRO A 231 8.52 -29.27 -13.15
N LEU A 232 8.38 -28.53 -14.25
CA LEU A 232 7.23 -28.59 -15.15
C LEU A 232 7.42 -29.73 -16.16
N ARG A 233 6.35 -30.19 -16.80
CA ARG A 233 6.40 -31.33 -17.76
C ARG A 233 7.32 -31.09 -18.96
N ASN A 234 7.54 -29.83 -19.32
CA ASN A 234 8.42 -29.43 -20.42
C ASN A 234 9.89 -29.26 -20.00
N GLY A 235 10.26 -29.60 -18.76
CA GLY A 235 11.62 -29.48 -18.23
C GLY A 235 11.99 -28.08 -17.73
N ALA A 236 11.12 -27.07 -17.88
CA ALA A 236 11.28 -25.80 -17.20
C ALA A 236 11.03 -25.96 -15.69
N SER A 237 11.45 -24.99 -14.90
CA SER A 237 11.28 -25.02 -13.45
C SER A 237 10.11 -24.15 -13.01
N GLY A 238 9.26 -24.66 -12.11
CA GLY A 238 8.21 -23.88 -11.47
C GLY A 238 8.76 -22.78 -10.54
N PRO A 239 7.89 -22.05 -9.82
CA PRO A 239 8.32 -21.02 -8.88
C PRO A 239 9.20 -21.57 -7.75
N VAL A 240 10.11 -20.73 -7.25
CA VAL A 240 10.88 -21.05 -6.04
C VAL A 240 9.95 -20.93 -4.83
N MET A 241 9.83 -21.99 -4.06
CA MET A 241 8.98 -22.05 -2.89
C MET A 241 9.83 -22.15 -1.62
N VAL A 242 9.34 -21.61 -0.52
CA VAL A 242 9.93 -21.77 0.81
C VAL A 242 9.01 -22.62 1.67
N LYS A 243 9.55 -23.66 2.33
CA LYS A 243 8.80 -24.43 3.32
C LYS A 243 8.56 -23.59 4.56
N ILE A 244 7.29 -23.40 4.89
CA ILE A 244 6.82 -22.72 6.09
C ILE A 244 6.40 -23.79 7.10
N LEU A 245 7.06 -23.81 8.25
CA LEU A 245 6.63 -24.68 9.34
C LEU A 245 5.31 -24.14 9.89
N GLY A 246 4.33 -25.03 10.05
CA GLY A 246 3.07 -24.68 10.68
C GLY A 246 3.22 -24.28 12.15
N GLY A 247 2.19 -23.69 12.72
CA GLY A 247 2.19 -23.23 14.10
C GLY A 247 0.93 -22.49 14.47
N LYS A 248 0.90 -21.94 15.69
CA LYS A 248 -0.21 -21.13 16.19
C LYS A 248 0.20 -19.67 16.20
N PHE A 249 -0.66 -18.79 15.70
CA PHE A 249 -0.44 -17.34 15.77
C PHE A 249 -1.75 -16.61 16.05
N ASN A 250 -1.64 -15.33 16.38
CA ASN A 250 -2.77 -14.44 16.58
C ASN A 250 -2.97 -13.61 15.32
N MET A 251 -3.97 -13.96 14.52
CA MET A 251 -4.33 -13.27 13.29
C MET A 251 -5.18 -12.03 13.59
N GLY A 252 -4.93 -10.95 12.86
CA GLY A 252 -5.60 -9.67 13.03
C GLY A 252 -5.09 -8.85 14.21
N GLN A 253 -5.78 -7.74 14.48
CA GLN A 253 -5.40 -6.78 15.53
C GLN A 253 -6.49 -6.60 16.60
N ASN A 254 -6.05 -6.22 17.81
CA ASN A 254 -6.94 -5.95 18.95
C ASN A 254 -6.75 -4.52 19.53
N ARG A 255 -6.08 -3.63 18.80
CA ARG A 255 -5.79 -2.27 19.30
C ARG A 255 -7.03 -1.39 19.15
N ASN A 256 -7.29 -0.51 20.12
CA ASN A 256 -8.43 0.41 20.19
C ASN A 256 -8.41 1.56 19.16
N GLN A 257 -8.25 1.27 17.88
CA GLN A 257 -8.42 2.22 16.77
C GLN A 257 -9.63 1.82 15.90
N LEU A 258 -10.76 2.53 16.08
CA LEU A 258 -12.03 2.49 15.32
C LEU A 258 -12.17 1.43 14.21
N VAL A 259 -13.19 0.56 14.35
CA VAL A 259 -13.87 -0.24 13.28
C VAL A 259 -13.01 -0.52 12.03
N THR A 260 -12.03 -1.41 12.16
CA THR A 260 -11.31 -2.01 11.02
C THR A 260 -11.79 -3.44 10.82
N ASP A 261 -11.72 -3.91 9.57
CA ASP A 261 -12.01 -5.28 9.13
C ASP A 261 -10.95 -6.31 9.56
N GLU A 262 -9.86 -5.84 10.16
CA GLU A 262 -8.75 -6.62 10.71
C GLU A 262 -9.02 -7.21 12.10
N ARG A 263 -10.25 -7.10 12.61
CA ARG A 263 -10.66 -7.47 13.98
C ARG A 263 -11.73 -8.54 13.97
N PRO A 264 -11.96 -9.27 15.09
CA PRO A 264 -11.11 -9.32 16.27
C PRO A 264 -9.81 -10.07 16.00
N GLN A 265 -8.79 -9.79 16.81
CA GLN A 265 -7.65 -10.68 16.88
C GLN A 265 -8.11 -12.05 17.40
N HIS A 266 -7.71 -13.12 16.71
CA HIS A 266 -8.12 -14.48 17.04
C HIS A 266 -6.96 -15.45 16.80
N ARG A 267 -6.98 -16.59 17.49
CA ARG A 267 -5.90 -17.58 17.43
C ARG A 267 -6.17 -18.58 16.31
N VAL A 268 -5.23 -18.70 15.38
CA VAL A 268 -5.31 -19.63 14.24
C VAL A 268 -4.17 -20.63 14.31
N GLU A 269 -4.45 -21.88 13.95
CA GLU A 269 -3.48 -22.97 13.81
C GLU A 269 -3.25 -23.26 12.33
N ILE A 270 -2.01 -23.07 11.87
CA ILE A 270 -1.57 -23.25 10.48
C ILE A 270 -0.83 -24.59 10.37
N ALA A 271 -1.22 -25.43 9.41
CA ALA A 271 -0.46 -26.61 9.04
C ALA A 271 0.81 -26.24 8.26
N GLY A 272 1.79 -27.15 8.16
CA GLY A 272 2.98 -26.91 7.33
C GLY A 272 2.62 -26.87 5.84
N PHE A 273 3.14 -25.87 5.13
CA PHE A 273 2.91 -25.68 3.70
C PHE A 273 4.17 -25.07 3.05
N ALA A 274 4.17 -24.90 1.74
CA ALA A 274 5.18 -24.11 1.05
C ALA A 274 4.55 -22.87 0.40
N LEU A 275 5.23 -21.73 0.48
CA LEU A 275 4.78 -20.48 -0.10
C LEU A 275 5.81 -19.95 -1.09
N GLY A 276 5.35 -19.34 -2.18
CA GLY A 276 6.21 -18.71 -3.18
C GLY A 276 7.16 -17.71 -2.52
N LYS A 277 8.46 -17.89 -2.75
CA LYS A 277 9.52 -17.01 -2.22
C LYS A 277 9.27 -15.55 -2.62
N PHE A 278 8.72 -15.38 -3.83
CA PHE A 278 8.39 -14.15 -4.49
C PHE A 278 6.93 -14.17 -4.94
N GLU A 279 6.40 -13.01 -5.32
CA GLU A 279 5.22 -12.93 -6.18
C GLU A 279 5.50 -13.64 -7.51
N VAL A 280 4.46 -14.16 -8.17
CA VAL A 280 4.61 -14.77 -9.50
C VAL A 280 5.09 -13.72 -10.49
N THR A 281 6.19 -14.00 -11.16
CA THR A 281 6.81 -13.06 -12.10
C THR A 281 6.15 -13.10 -13.49
N PHE A 282 6.37 -12.06 -14.29
CA PHE A 282 5.97 -12.08 -15.71
C PHE A 282 6.62 -13.24 -16.49
N ASP A 283 7.87 -13.62 -16.18
CA ASP A 283 8.55 -14.76 -16.82
C ASP A 283 7.87 -16.10 -16.51
N GLU A 284 7.45 -16.29 -15.25
CA GLU A 284 6.73 -17.50 -14.84
C GLU A 284 5.32 -17.53 -15.41
N TYR A 285 4.60 -16.40 -15.38
CA TYR A 285 3.26 -16.29 -15.96
C TYR A 285 3.27 -16.47 -17.48
N LEU A 286 4.34 -16.08 -18.17
CA LEU A 286 4.51 -16.30 -19.62
C LEU A 286 4.47 -17.78 -20.00
N LEU A 287 4.97 -18.67 -19.15
CA LEU A 287 4.89 -20.12 -19.39
C LEU A 287 3.44 -20.60 -19.40
N PHE A 288 2.64 -20.12 -18.45
CA PHE A 288 1.20 -20.39 -18.37
C PHE A 288 0.45 -19.80 -19.57
N ALA A 289 0.70 -18.54 -19.91
CA ALA A 289 0.03 -17.86 -21.02
C ALA A 289 0.28 -18.59 -22.35
N ARG A 290 1.54 -18.96 -22.64
CA ARG A 290 1.90 -19.73 -23.84
C ARG A 290 1.28 -21.12 -23.85
N ALA A 291 1.30 -21.83 -22.73
CA ALA A 291 0.76 -23.19 -22.64
C ALA A 291 -0.77 -23.24 -22.80
N THR A 292 -1.48 -22.16 -22.46
CA THR A 292 -2.94 -22.09 -22.48
C THR A 292 -3.52 -21.24 -23.60
N GLY A 293 -2.68 -20.56 -24.38
CA GLY A 293 -3.11 -19.61 -25.41
C GLY A 293 -3.74 -18.34 -24.86
N ARG A 294 -3.51 -18.00 -23.58
CA ARG A 294 -3.99 -16.77 -22.96
C ARG A 294 -3.11 -15.59 -23.34
N GLU A 295 -3.72 -14.41 -23.43
CA GLU A 295 -2.98 -13.16 -23.62
C GLU A 295 -2.15 -12.82 -22.37
N MET A 296 -1.00 -12.19 -22.60
CA MET A 296 -0.20 -11.65 -21.51
C MET A 296 -0.85 -10.37 -20.98
N PRO A 297 -0.98 -10.21 -19.65
CA PRO A 297 -1.46 -8.96 -19.08
C PRO A 297 -0.53 -7.79 -19.41
N SER A 298 -1.09 -6.57 -19.25
CA SER A 298 -0.34 -5.33 -19.37
C SER A 298 0.79 -5.29 -18.35
N ASP A 299 1.95 -4.76 -18.74
CA ASP A 299 3.07 -4.47 -17.85
C ASP A 299 3.14 -2.99 -17.48
N GLN A 300 2.10 -2.21 -17.83
CA GLN A 300 1.99 -0.76 -17.64
C GLN A 300 3.14 0.05 -18.26
N GLY A 301 3.91 -0.55 -19.18
CA GLY A 301 5.12 0.05 -19.73
C GLY A 301 6.32 0.05 -18.78
N TRP A 302 6.25 -0.63 -17.63
CA TRP A 302 7.35 -0.75 -16.66
C TRP A 302 8.34 -1.86 -17.01
N GLY A 303 7.98 -2.70 -17.98
CA GLY A 303 8.71 -3.88 -18.39
C GLY A 303 8.24 -5.15 -17.67
N ARG A 304 8.60 -6.28 -18.26
CA ARG A 304 8.29 -7.64 -17.78
C ARG A 304 9.51 -8.26 -17.07
N GLY A 305 9.72 -9.56 -17.22
CA GLY A 305 10.85 -10.27 -16.64
C GLY A 305 10.57 -10.71 -15.21
N GLN A 306 11.50 -10.37 -14.32
CA GLN A 306 11.45 -10.67 -12.88
C GLN A 306 10.57 -9.70 -12.08
N ARG A 307 9.77 -8.85 -12.73
CA ARG A 307 8.74 -8.06 -12.05
C ARG A 307 7.53 -8.94 -11.75
N PRO A 308 6.78 -8.67 -10.66
CA PRO A 308 5.55 -9.38 -10.39
C PRO A 308 4.57 -9.17 -11.55
N VAL A 309 3.85 -10.23 -11.92
CA VAL A 309 2.75 -10.10 -12.87
C VAL A 309 1.64 -9.26 -12.24
N VAL A 310 1.18 -8.23 -12.95
CA VAL A 310 0.09 -7.34 -12.54
C VAL A 310 -1.06 -7.39 -13.54
N ASP A 311 -2.15 -6.67 -13.28
CA ASP A 311 -3.36 -6.69 -14.11
C ASP A 311 -3.94 -8.12 -14.28
N VAL A 312 -3.78 -8.94 -13.25
CA VAL A 312 -4.34 -10.29 -13.20
C VAL A 312 -5.50 -10.33 -12.21
N SER A 313 -6.60 -10.97 -12.63
CA SER A 313 -7.75 -11.16 -11.76
C SER A 313 -7.53 -12.35 -10.82
N TRP A 314 -8.32 -12.44 -9.75
CA TRP A 314 -8.32 -13.60 -8.87
C TRP A 314 -8.57 -14.90 -9.65
N LYS A 315 -9.41 -14.84 -10.68
CA LYS A 315 -9.68 -15.98 -11.58
C LYS A 315 -8.46 -16.36 -12.43
N ASP A 316 -7.69 -15.38 -12.89
CA ASP A 316 -6.46 -15.64 -13.63
C ASP A 316 -5.38 -16.26 -12.74
N ALA A 317 -5.24 -15.73 -11.52
CA ALA A 317 -4.33 -16.27 -10.50
C ALA A 317 -4.70 -17.72 -10.12
N THR A 318 -6.00 -18.00 -9.93
CA THR A 318 -6.50 -19.36 -9.68
C THR A 318 -6.28 -20.29 -10.88
N ALA A 319 -6.51 -19.82 -12.11
CA ALA A 319 -6.25 -20.62 -13.30
C ALA A 319 -4.76 -20.95 -13.45
N TYR A 320 -3.86 -20.03 -13.09
CA TYR A 320 -2.42 -20.27 -13.04
C TYR A 320 -2.06 -21.38 -12.04
N THR A 321 -2.62 -21.36 -10.82
CA THR A 321 -2.30 -22.38 -9.80
C THR A 321 -2.82 -23.77 -10.17
N LEU A 322 -3.99 -23.85 -10.80
CA LEU A 322 -4.52 -25.09 -11.35
C LEU A 322 -3.65 -25.64 -12.49
N TRP A 323 -3.19 -24.78 -13.40
CA TRP A 323 -2.25 -25.17 -14.44
C TRP A 323 -0.93 -25.65 -13.84
N LEU A 324 -0.38 -24.94 -12.86
CA LEU A 324 0.88 -25.28 -12.21
C LEU A 324 0.78 -26.64 -11.49
N SER A 325 -0.36 -26.90 -10.86
CA SER A 325 -0.66 -28.22 -10.27
C SER A 325 -0.64 -29.32 -11.31
N ALA A 326 -1.30 -29.11 -12.45
CA ALA A 326 -1.31 -30.08 -13.54
C ALA A 326 0.10 -30.31 -14.12
N GLN A 327 0.93 -29.26 -14.20
CA GLN A 327 2.30 -29.37 -14.73
C GLN A 327 3.25 -30.12 -13.79
N THR A 328 3.10 -29.95 -12.49
CA THR A 328 4.04 -30.48 -11.49
C THR A 328 3.58 -31.78 -10.85
N GLY A 329 2.29 -32.10 -10.94
CA GLY A 329 1.66 -33.19 -10.19
C GLY A 329 1.55 -32.92 -8.69
N ARG A 330 1.75 -31.67 -8.25
CA ARG A 330 1.64 -31.24 -6.85
C ARG A 330 0.41 -30.36 -6.65
N SER A 331 -0.05 -30.23 -5.40
CA SER A 331 -1.19 -29.38 -5.05
C SER A 331 -0.75 -27.92 -4.90
N TYR A 332 -0.86 -27.14 -5.98
CA TYR A 332 -0.65 -25.68 -5.97
C TYR A 332 -1.98 -24.93 -5.92
N ARG A 333 -2.01 -23.85 -5.15
CA ARG A 333 -3.21 -23.00 -4.94
C ARG A 333 -2.81 -21.58 -4.58
N LEU A 334 -3.78 -20.69 -4.45
CA LEU A 334 -3.56 -19.44 -3.72
C LEU A 334 -3.40 -19.74 -2.22
N PRO A 335 -2.56 -19.00 -1.48
CA PRO A 335 -2.54 -19.11 -0.03
C PRO A 335 -3.91 -18.73 0.54
N THR A 336 -4.24 -19.26 1.71
CA THR A 336 -5.34 -18.71 2.49
C THR A 336 -4.93 -17.37 3.09
N GLU A 337 -5.89 -16.54 3.47
CA GLU A 337 -5.61 -15.26 4.13
C GLU A 337 -4.79 -15.47 5.41
N ALA A 338 -5.13 -16.52 6.17
CA ALA A 338 -4.44 -16.87 7.40
C ALA A 338 -3.00 -17.36 7.15
N GLU A 339 -2.79 -18.20 6.14
CA GLU A 339 -1.44 -18.62 5.72
C GLU A 339 -0.58 -17.45 5.27
N TRP A 340 -1.16 -16.52 4.50
CA TRP A 340 -0.46 -15.34 4.04
C TRP A 340 -0.02 -14.47 5.21
N GLU A 341 -0.92 -14.15 6.15
CA GLU A 341 -0.60 -13.30 7.31
C GLU A 341 0.43 -13.96 8.23
N TYR A 342 0.28 -15.27 8.49
CA TYR A 342 1.24 -16.05 9.26
C TYR A 342 2.64 -15.98 8.66
N ALA A 343 2.74 -16.23 7.36
CA ALA A 343 4.02 -16.27 6.67
C ALA A 343 4.62 -14.88 6.47
N ALA A 344 3.80 -13.85 6.22
CA ALA A 344 4.24 -12.47 6.05
C ALA A 344 4.79 -11.88 7.35
N GLY A 345 4.16 -12.16 8.49
CA GLY A 345 4.54 -11.61 9.80
C GLY A 345 5.87 -12.12 10.37
N GLY A 346 6.42 -13.22 9.83
CA GLY A 346 7.77 -13.67 10.22
C GLY A 346 7.89 -14.17 11.67
N GLY A 347 6.77 -14.49 12.34
CA GLY A 347 6.75 -14.96 13.72
C GLY A 347 6.68 -13.87 14.79
N GLU A 348 6.63 -12.58 14.42
CA GLU A 348 6.51 -11.47 15.37
C GLU A 348 5.17 -10.74 15.26
N ALA A 349 4.67 -10.26 16.40
CA ALA A 349 3.46 -9.44 16.45
C ALA A 349 3.82 -7.95 16.33
N SER A 350 4.11 -7.50 15.11
CA SER A 350 4.48 -6.12 14.76
C SER A 350 3.72 -5.63 13.53
N PHE A 351 3.87 -4.35 13.18
CA PHE A 351 3.24 -3.80 11.97
C PHE A 351 3.88 -4.37 10.70
N PHE A 352 5.20 -4.37 10.67
CA PHE A 352 5.99 -4.98 9.61
C PHE A 352 6.77 -6.15 10.20
N TRP A 353 7.17 -7.12 9.40
CA TRP A 353 8.00 -8.24 9.90
C TRP A 353 9.36 -7.78 10.43
N TRP A 354 9.80 -6.56 10.09
CA TRP A 354 11.03 -5.93 10.58
C TRP A 354 10.81 -4.98 11.77
N GLY A 355 9.60 -4.88 12.30
CA GLY A 355 9.28 -4.06 13.47
C GLY A 355 8.10 -3.12 13.26
N TYR A 356 8.09 -2.02 14.00
CA TYR A 356 6.94 -1.08 14.04
C TYR A 356 7.10 0.16 13.18
N ALA A 357 8.33 0.50 12.79
CA ALA A 357 8.60 1.65 11.93
C ALA A 357 8.66 1.20 10.48
N LEU A 358 8.13 2.02 9.57
CA LEU A 358 8.20 1.78 8.12
C LEU A 358 9.65 1.56 7.67
N GLY A 359 10.55 2.44 8.14
CA GLY A 359 11.95 2.45 7.72
C GLY A 359 12.12 2.92 6.27
N GLU A 360 13.37 3.09 5.86
CA GLU A 360 13.72 3.54 4.50
C GLU A 360 14.17 2.37 3.62
N ASN A 361 13.69 2.35 2.38
CA ASN A 361 14.05 1.42 1.31
C ASN A 361 13.94 -0.07 1.73
N ARG A 362 12.92 -0.39 2.53
CA ARG A 362 12.62 -1.77 2.99
C ARG A 362 11.50 -2.45 2.21
N ALA A 363 10.77 -1.68 1.41
CA ALA A 363 9.66 -2.11 0.58
C ALA A 363 9.49 -1.11 -0.57
N SER A 364 8.70 -1.46 -1.59
CA SER A 364 8.21 -0.51 -2.59
C SER A 364 6.80 -0.09 -2.22
N CYS A 365 6.61 1.18 -1.88
CA CYS A 365 5.30 1.76 -1.55
C CYS A 365 5.26 3.23 -1.96
N PHE A 366 4.28 4.03 -1.55
CA PHE A 366 4.22 5.45 -1.95
C PHE A 366 5.34 6.30 -1.33
N ASP A 367 5.74 5.98 -0.10
CA ASP A 367 6.59 6.78 0.78
C ASP A 367 7.60 5.93 1.57
N CYS A 368 8.05 4.82 0.99
CA CYS A 368 8.99 3.89 1.60
C CYS A 368 10.46 4.30 1.42
N GLY A 369 10.77 5.35 0.64
CA GLY A 369 12.12 5.77 0.30
C GLY A 369 12.80 4.93 -0.79
N SER A 370 12.06 4.10 -1.53
CA SER A 370 12.61 3.33 -2.65
C SER A 370 12.57 4.11 -3.97
N ARG A 371 13.47 3.78 -4.90
CA ARG A 371 13.48 4.37 -6.25
C ARG A 371 12.25 4.03 -7.11
N TRP A 372 11.42 3.09 -6.68
CA TRP A 372 10.21 2.63 -7.40
C TRP A 372 8.93 3.22 -6.81
N ASP A 373 9.05 3.94 -5.69
CA ASP A 373 7.90 4.41 -4.92
C ASP A 373 6.95 5.28 -5.74
N GLY A 374 5.68 4.91 -5.75
CA GLY A 374 4.62 5.57 -6.53
C GLY A 374 4.81 5.54 -8.05
N VAL A 375 5.89 4.95 -8.57
CA VAL A 375 6.26 4.99 -9.99
C VAL A 375 5.93 3.67 -10.69
N SER A 376 6.39 2.55 -10.15
CA SER A 376 6.21 1.22 -10.74
C SER A 376 6.41 0.14 -9.69
N THR A 377 6.17 -1.12 -10.04
CA THR A 377 6.67 -2.24 -9.24
C THR A 377 8.20 -2.22 -9.14
N ALA A 378 8.79 -3.08 -8.31
CA ALA A 378 10.20 -3.45 -8.36
C ALA A 378 10.33 -4.88 -8.92
N PRO A 379 11.49 -5.28 -9.48
CA PRO A 379 11.80 -6.70 -9.63
C PRO A 379 11.67 -7.42 -8.29
N VAL A 380 11.10 -8.62 -8.28
CA VAL A 380 10.93 -9.40 -7.05
C VAL A 380 12.27 -9.65 -6.37
N GLY A 381 12.30 -9.65 -5.05
CA GLY A 381 13.50 -9.82 -4.25
C GLY A 381 14.42 -8.60 -4.19
N SER A 382 13.93 -7.42 -4.63
CA SER A 382 14.69 -6.16 -4.50
C SER A 382 14.87 -5.71 -3.05
N PHE A 383 13.98 -6.16 -2.16
CA PHE A 383 13.98 -5.80 -0.75
C PHE A 383 14.38 -7.00 0.14
N PRO A 384 14.81 -6.76 1.40
CA PRO A 384 15.16 -7.82 2.33
C PRO A 384 14.05 -8.86 2.51
N ALA A 385 14.44 -10.13 2.70
CA ALA A 385 13.50 -11.19 3.03
C ALA A 385 13.10 -11.15 4.51
N ASN A 386 11.88 -11.57 4.81
CA ASN A 386 11.43 -11.79 6.18
C ASN A 386 12.10 -13.04 6.81
N PRO A 387 11.90 -13.32 8.12
CA PRO A 387 12.46 -14.49 8.79
C PRO A 387 12.12 -15.85 8.17
N HIS A 388 11.04 -15.92 7.38
CA HIS A 388 10.67 -17.09 6.59
C HIS A 388 11.28 -17.11 5.19
N ALA A 389 12.26 -16.24 4.91
CA ALA A 389 12.92 -16.09 3.62
C ALA A 389 12.00 -15.70 2.45
N LEU A 390 10.84 -15.09 2.75
CA LEU A 390 9.91 -14.54 1.77
C LEU A 390 10.24 -13.08 1.51
N HIS A 391 10.20 -12.67 0.25
CA HIS A 391 10.39 -11.27 -0.14
C HIS A 391 9.05 -10.62 -0.49
N ASP A 392 9.04 -9.29 -0.41
CA ASP A 392 7.98 -8.43 -0.96
C ASP A 392 6.58 -8.69 -0.37
N THR A 393 6.48 -9.33 0.81
CA THR A 393 5.20 -9.48 1.52
C THR A 393 4.68 -8.15 2.09
N ALA A 394 5.47 -7.09 1.99
CA ALA A 394 5.09 -5.72 2.30
C ALA A 394 5.49 -4.85 1.10
N GLY A 395 4.51 -4.27 0.41
CA GLY A 395 4.69 -3.41 -0.75
C GLY A 395 4.72 -4.17 -2.08
N ASN A 396 5.31 -3.53 -3.10
CA ASN A 396 5.39 -4.00 -4.48
C ASN A 396 4.01 -4.17 -5.14
N VAL A 397 3.31 -5.28 -4.93
CA VAL A 397 1.92 -5.47 -5.38
C VAL A 397 1.06 -6.10 -4.29
N LEU A 398 -0.24 -5.80 -4.35
CA LEU A 398 -1.24 -6.52 -3.58
C LEU A 398 -1.36 -7.94 -4.11
N GLU A 399 -1.53 -8.89 -3.20
CA GLU A 399 -1.53 -10.30 -3.55
C GLU A 399 -2.88 -10.94 -3.29
N TRP A 400 -3.47 -11.52 -4.33
CA TRP A 400 -4.68 -12.32 -4.19
C TRP A 400 -4.47 -13.54 -3.27
N VAL A 401 -5.42 -13.73 -2.34
CA VAL A 401 -5.52 -14.94 -1.52
C VAL A 401 -6.81 -15.70 -1.85
N ALA A 402 -6.96 -16.93 -1.35
CA ALA A 402 -8.09 -17.80 -1.67
C ALA A 402 -9.44 -17.28 -1.12
N ASP A 403 -9.42 -16.53 -0.03
CA ASP A 403 -10.56 -16.22 0.82
C ASP A 403 -11.56 -15.24 0.19
N CYS A 404 -12.83 -15.41 0.58
CA CYS A 404 -13.85 -14.39 0.42
C CYS A 404 -13.64 -13.29 1.45
N TYR A 405 -13.88 -12.06 1.04
CA TYR A 405 -13.82 -10.94 1.97
C TYR A 405 -15.04 -10.94 2.88
N HIS A 406 -14.78 -10.70 4.17
CA HIS A 406 -15.78 -10.50 5.21
C HIS A 406 -15.42 -9.22 5.97
N GLU A 407 -16.43 -8.49 6.45
CA GLU A 407 -16.25 -7.19 7.10
C GLU A 407 -15.43 -7.23 8.40
N ASN A 408 -15.22 -8.42 8.96
CA ASN A 408 -14.43 -8.67 10.16
C ASN A 408 -14.12 -10.18 10.29
N TYR A 409 -13.36 -10.56 11.32
CA TYR A 409 -12.99 -11.92 11.67
C TYR A 409 -13.94 -12.64 12.64
N GLN A 410 -15.15 -12.13 12.88
CA GLN A 410 -16.11 -12.86 13.72
C GLN A 410 -16.60 -14.11 12.99
N GLY A 411 -16.24 -15.28 13.53
CA GLY A 411 -16.55 -16.57 12.89
C GLY A 411 -15.52 -17.04 11.87
N ALA A 412 -14.36 -16.39 11.78
CA ALA A 412 -13.27 -16.81 10.92
C ALA A 412 -12.80 -18.25 11.26
N PRO A 413 -12.40 -19.06 10.25
CA PRO A 413 -11.80 -20.36 10.49
C PRO A 413 -10.56 -20.29 11.39
N LEU A 414 -10.42 -21.26 12.29
CA LEU A 414 -9.32 -21.30 13.26
C LEU A 414 -8.22 -22.30 12.90
N ASP A 415 -8.38 -23.01 11.78
CA ASP A 415 -7.53 -24.12 11.31
C ASP A 415 -6.69 -23.75 10.07
N GLY A 416 -6.65 -22.46 9.72
CA GLY A 416 -5.91 -21.96 8.57
C GLY A 416 -6.59 -22.20 7.22
N SER A 417 -7.76 -22.83 7.18
CA SER A 417 -8.53 -23.01 5.95
C SER A 417 -9.05 -21.67 5.42
N ALA A 418 -9.24 -21.60 4.10
CA ALA A 418 -9.77 -20.40 3.47
C ALA A 418 -11.23 -20.17 3.87
N TRP A 419 -11.57 -18.95 4.25
CA TRP A 419 -12.94 -18.56 4.55
C TRP A 419 -13.72 -18.36 3.27
N GLN A 420 -14.48 -19.39 2.89
CA GLN A 420 -15.28 -19.41 1.66
C GLN A 420 -16.76 -19.15 1.97
N GLU A 421 -17.42 -18.49 1.04
CA GLU A 421 -18.88 -18.36 0.99
C GLU A 421 -19.40 -18.77 -0.39
N ARG A 422 -20.68 -19.11 -0.46
CA ARG A 422 -21.32 -19.53 -1.71
C ARG A 422 -21.35 -18.40 -2.75
N ASP A 423 -21.69 -17.19 -2.32
CA ASP A 423 -21.88 -16.02 -3.19
C ASP A 423 -20.79 -14.97 -2.96
N CYS A 424 -19.56 -15.38 -3.21
CA CYS A 424 -18.35 -14.59 -3.00
C CYS A 424 -18.20 -13.44 -4.02
N THR A 425 -18.70 -12.25 -3.66
CA THR A 425 -18.65 -11.06 -4.53
C THR A 425 -17.34 -10.29 -4.44
N GLN A 426 -16.59 -10.47 -3.36
CA GLN A 426 -15.32 -9.80 -3.08
C GLN A 426 -14.29 -10.83 -2.60
N ARG A 427 -13.07 -10.72 -3.10
CA ARG A 427 -11.91 -11.56 -2.72
C ARG A 427 -10.90 -10.71 -1.99
N VAL A 428 -10.22 -11.32 -1.02
CA VAL A 428 -9.18 -10.63 -0.26
C VAL A 428 -7.90 -10.49 -1.08
N ALA A 429 -7.23 -9.35 -0.92
CA ALA A 429 -5.84 -9.14 -1.31
C ALA A 429 -5.03 -8.55 -0.14
N ARG A 430 -3.73 -8.84 -0.07
CA ARG A 430 -2.85 -8.55 1.08
C ARG A 430 -1.55 -7.86 0.66
N GLY A 431 -0.87 -7.19 1.59
CA GLY A 431 0.53 -6.76 1.44
C GLY A 431 0.79 -5.28 1.12
N GLY A 432 -0.21 -4.52 0.70
CA GLY A 432 0.01 -3.17 0.16
C GLY A 432 0.55 -3.20 -1.28
N ALA A 433 0.97 -2.06 -1.83
CA ALA A 433 1.50 -1.98 -3.21
C ALA A 433 2.41 -0.76 -3.38
N TYR A 434 3.13 -0.71 -4.50
CA TYR A 434 4.08 0.35 -4.85
C TYR A 434 3.51 1.78 -4.81
N ASN A 435 2.19 1.97 -4.89
CA ASN A 435 1.55 3.28 -4.87
C ASN A 435 0.65 3.51 -3.64
N LYS A 436 0.73 2.64 -2.63
CA LYS A 436 -0.04 2.76 -1.39
C LYS A 436 0.83 3.31 -0.26
N PRO A 437 0.29 4.08 0.70
CA PRO A 437 1.07 4.63 1.80
C PRO A 437 1.62 3.52 2.70
N GLY A 438 2.73 3.77 3.41
CA GLY A 438 3.40 2.79 4.27
C GLY A 438 2.49 2.11 5.29
N ASP A 439 1.52 2.82 5.87
CA ASP A 439 0.54 2.26 6.82
C ASP A 439 -0.37 1.15 6.24
N SER A 440 -0.44 1.08 4.90
CA SER A 440 -1.21 0.08 4.16
C SER A 440 -0.45 -1.25 4.03
N LEU A 441 0.86 -1.26 4.30
CA LEU A 441 1.75 -2.41 4.23
C LEU A 441 1.77 -3.22 5.53
N HIS A 442 1.03 -2.79 6.57
CA HIS A 442 1.00 -3.55 7.80
C HIS A 442 0.55 -4.98 7.54
N THR A 443 1.18 -5.92 8.23
CA THR A 443 0.97 -7.36 8.05
C THR A 443 -0.51 -7.73 8.20
N THR A 444 -1.27 -7.03 9.05
CA THR A 444 -2.70 -7.27 9.30
C THR A 444 -3.66 -6.59 8.32
N ARG A 445 -3.17 -5.69 7.45
CA ARG A 445 -4.01 -4.90 6.55
C ARG A 445 -4.67 -5.76 5.49
N ARG A 446 -5.96 -5.49 5.29
CA ARG A 446 -6.84 -6.18 4.36
C ARG A 446 -7.24 -5.25 3.22
N PHE A 447 -7.27 -5.80 2.01
CA PHE A 447 -7.87 -5.19 0.84
C PHE A 447 -8.84 -6.18 0.24
N HIS A 448 -9.79 -5.68 -0.52
CA HIS A 448 -10.75 -6.53 -1.21
C HIS A 448 -11.17 -5.93 -2.53
N PHE A 449 -11.39 -6.80 -3.50
CA PHE A 449 -11.82 -6.42 -4.84
C PHE A 449 -12.71 -7.51 -5.43
N GLN A 450 -13.49 -7.16 -6.44
CA GLN A 450 -14.27 -8.15 -7.17
C GLN A 450 -13.35 -9.20 -7.82
N PRO A 451 -13.77 -10.48 -7.90
CA PRO A 451 -12.92 -11.55 -8.45
C PRO A 451 -12.43 -11.34 -9.88
N ASN A 452 -13.11 -10.48 -10.66
CA ASN A 452 -12.76 -10.16 -12.05
C ASN A 452 -11.87 -8.90 -12.17
N SER A 453 -11.64 -8.16 -11.09
CA SER A 453 -10.85 -6.92 -11.10
C SER A 453 -9.44 -7.19 -11.58
N ARG A 454 -8.95 -6.34 -12.47
CA ARG A 454 -7.55 -6.32 -12.95
C ARG A 454 -7.06 -4.91 -12.74
N LEU A 455 -6.08 -4.77 -11.86
CA LEU A 455 -5.48 -3.48 -11.53
C LEU A 455 -3.95 -3.61 -11.61
N PRO A 456 -3.25 -2.50 -11.89
CA PRO A 456 -1.79 -2.50 -12.01
C PRO A 456 -1.08 -2.70 -10.66
N ILE A 457 -1.85 -2.75 -9.58
CA ILE A 457 -1.41 -3.02 -8.21
C ILE A 457 -1.71 -4.46 -7.77
N LEU A 458 -2.42 -5.26 -8.58
CA LEU A 458 -2.88 -6.60 -8.21
C LEU A 458 -2.06 -7.69 -8.92
N GLY A 459 -1.31 -8.44 -8.13
CA GLY A 459 -0.64 -9.68 -8.49
C GLY A 459 -1.02 -10.81 -7.54
N PHE A 460 -0.14 -11.80 -7.40
CA PHE A 460 -0.33 -12.92 -6.46
C PHE A 460 0.96 -13.70 -6.25
N ARG A 461 1.01 -14.47 -5.16
CA ARG A 461 1.97 -15.57 -4.98
C ARG A 461 1.22 -16.89 -4.84
N VAL A 462 1.94 -17.99 -5.02
CA VAL A 462 1.35 -19.35 -4.94
C VAL A 462 1.71 -20.03 -3.64
N ALA A 463 0.79 -20.82 -3.11
CA ALA A 463 1.03 -21.80 -2.05
C ALA A 463 1.04 -23.22 -2.64
N ARG A 464 1.67 -24.14 -1.92
CA ARG A 464 1.70 -25.56 -2.23
C ARG A 464 1.56 -26.37 -0.95
N ASP A 465 0.67 -27.36 -0.94
CA ASP A 465 0.55 -28.29 0.19
C ASP A 465 1.79 -29.20 0.29
N LEU A 466 2.20 -29.52 1.52
CA LEU A 466 3.24 -30.49 1.80
C LEU A 466 2.60 -31.87 2.01
N GLU A 467 3.18 -32.90 1.39
CA GLU A 467 2.75 -34.31 1.51
C GLU A 467 3.19 -34.94 2.83
#